data_AF-A0A2V8RGT0-F1
#
_entry.id   AF-A0A2V8RGT0-F1
#
_cell.length_a   1.000
_cell.length_b   1.000
_cell.length_c   1.000
_cell.angle_alpha   90.00
_cell.angle_beta   90.00
_cell.angle_gamma   90.00
#
_symmetry.space_group_name_H-M   'P 1'
#
loop_
_entity.id
_entity.type
_entity.pdbx_description
1 polymer ?
#
loop_
_entity_poly.entity_id
_entity_poly.type
_entity_poly.pdbx_seq_one_letter_code
_entity_poly.pdbx_strand_id
1 'polypeptide(L)'
;MTTIDSVAEDTHVWVIDAGGGNRQELSGALDRRARAPRWSRDNRSIFFLAGDRGQTLIYGVRTESGFTRTLFDRLVPESSQIVALTVQAYPFQVTSFSAAPFAVSNLPNEGISAITIAFTLSNANHPTELWIAHPGTSPGRASSEITAVGQRLSSHNDFPTRSSLLVEPQEFTFKSFDGTEIQGWLMKPTGWRADRKYPMILSIHGGPHGMYGYAFNPTFQVYAARGYAVLYLNPRGSSGYGQKFSDGTLNEWGGGDYRDLMAGVDEALKRYQWIDPNRLGVTGGSYGGFMTNWIITQTPRFKAAVSVASVSNLISFYSTSLYQDLIHAEFGGFPWDNYDVLWQWSPLRYARQAQTPTMFIHGESDNDVHITQAEEMYMALKRRGVETVLVRYPREGHGLREPRHRVDALEKTLSWFDRFLK
;
A
#
# COMPACT_ATOMS: atom_id res chain seq x y z
N MET A 1 -20.21 -5.01 -4.50
CA MET A 1 -18.75 -5.03 -4.27
C MET A 1 -18.17 -3.81 -4.95
N THR A 2 -17.78 -2.80 -4.18
CA THR A 2 -16.98 -1.68 -4.70
C THR A 2 -15.65 -2.24 -5.21
N THR A 3 -15.18 -1.80 -6.38
CA THR A 3 -14.01 -2.37 -7.05
C THR A 3 -12.69 -2.22 -6.28
N ILE A 4 -12.65 -1.44 -5.19
CA ILE A 4 -11.44 -1.17 -4.41
C ILE A 4 -11.23 -2.17 -3.27
N ASP A 5 -12.28 -2.90 -2.85
CA ASP A 5 -12.27 -3.82 -1.70
C ASP A 5 -12.62 -5.26 -2.10
N SER A 6 -12.40 -5.60 -3.37
CA SER A 6 -12.51 -6.99 -3.79
C SER A 6 -11.44 -7.81 -3.04
N VAL A 7 -11.79 -9.03 -2.65
CA VAL A 7 -10.83 -10.05 -2.20
C VAL A 7 -10.12 -10.73 -3.37
N ALA A 8 -10.57 -10.49 -4.60
CA ALA A 8 -10.01 -11.12 -5.80
C ALA A 8 -8.70 -10.43 -6.20
N GLU A 9 -7.58 -11.08 -5.94
CA GLU A 9 -6.25 -10.68 -6.42
C GLU A 9 -5.90 -11.33 -7.77
N ASP A 10 -6.58 -12.41 -8.15
CA ASP A 10 -6.38 -13.05 -9.45
C ASP A 10 -7.42 -12.58 -10.46
N THR A 11 -7.26 -11.34 -10.96
CA THR A 11 -8.15 -10.75 -11.96
C THR A 11 -7.46 -10.63 -13.30
N HIS A 12 -8.08 -11.17 -14.36
CA HIS A 12 -7.46 -11.25 -15.68
C HIS A 12 -8.06 -10.32 -16.72
N VAL A 13 -7.27 -10.05 -17.76
CA VAL A 13 -7.70 -9.39 -18.99
C VAL A 13 -8.31 -10.44 -19.92
N TRP A 14 -9.54 -10.20 -20.34
CA TRP A 14 -10.26 -11.02 -21.29
C TRP A 14 -10.64 -10.23 -22.54
N VAL A 15 -10.68 -10.90 -23.68
CA VAL A 15 -11.31 -10.42 -24.91
C VAL A 15 -12.53 -11.30 -25.18
N ILE A 16 -13.64 -10.66 -25.51
CA ILE A 16 -14.90 -11.34 -25.83
C ILE A 16 -15.57 -10.58 -26.97
N ASP A 17 -16.19 -11.31 -27.89
CA ASP A 17 -17.01 -10.69 -28.92
C ASP A 17 -18.22 -9.99 -28.28
N ALA A 18 -18.58 -8.82 -28.81
CA ALA A 18 -19.70 -8.03 -28.27
C ALA A 18 -21.05 -8.79 -28.30
N GLY A 19 -21.22 -9.71 -29.25
CA GLY A 19 -22.40 -10.57 -29.35
C GLY A 19 -22.44 -11.73 -28.34
N GLY A 20 -21.38 -11.90 -27.55
CA GLY A 20 -21.16 -13.08 -26.71
C GLY A 20 -20.57 -14.24 -27.50
N GLY A 21 -19.40 -14.74 -27.10
CA GLY A 21 -18.65 -15.79 -27.80
C GLY A 21 -17.16 -15.48 -27.89
N ASN A 22 -16.36 -16.43 -28.39
CA ASN A 22 -14.91 -16.27 -28.60
C ASN A 22 -14.17 -15.65 -27.41
N ARG A 23 -14.47 -16.15 -26.20
CA ARG A 23 -13.83 -15.70 -24.97
C ARG A 23 -12.37 -16.14 -24.98
N GLN A 24 -11.46 -15.18 -24.89
CA GLN A 24 -10.04 -15.43 -24.80
C GLN A 24 -9.49 -14.77 -23.53
N GLU A 25 -8.84 -15.59 -22.70
CA GLU A 25 -8.08 -15.12 -21.56
C GLU A 25 -6.68 -14.72 -22.00
N LEU A 26 -6.24 -13.51 -21.64
CA LEU A 26 -4.96 -12.98 -22.08
C LEU A 26 -3.90 -12.92 -20.98
N SER A 27 -4.30 -12.83 -19.71
CA SER A 27 -3.36 -12.66 -18.60
C SER A 27 -3.42 -13.78 -17.56
N GLY A 28 -3.94 -14.96 -17.90
CA GLY A 28 -4.15 -16.06 -16.95
C GLY A 28 -2.87 -16.68 -16.36
N ALA A 29 -1.70 -16.35 -16.90
CA ALA A 29 -0.41 -16.75 -16.33
C ALA A 29 0.09 -15.79 -15.23
N LEU A 30 -0.53 -14.62 -15.09
CA LEU A 30 -0.15 -13.61 -14.12
C LEU A 30 -1.14 -13.64 -12.96
N ASP A 31 -0.75 -14.32 -11.88
CA ASP A 31 -1.48 -14.35 -10.60
C ASP A 31 -1.39 -12.99 -9.88
N ARG A 32 -1.90 -11.93 -10.52
CA ARG A 32 -1.92 -10.54 -10.03
C ARG A 32 -3.17 -9.83 -10.53
N ARG A 33 -3.58 -8.81 -9.77
CA ARG A 33 -4.78 -8.03 -10.06
C ARG A 33 -4.57 -7.12 -11.27
N ALA A 34 -4.91 -7.59 -12.46
CA ALA A 34 -4.93 -6.77 -13.67
C ALA A 34 -6.06 -5.72 -13.60
N ARG A 35 -5.71 -4.44 -13.73
CA ARG A 35 -6.66 -3.31 -13.64
C ARG A 35 -6.47 -2.29 -14.76
N ALA A 36 -7.54 -1.54 -15.02
CA ALA A 36 -7.57 -0.47 -16.02
C ALA A 36 -7.06 -0.90 -17.42
N PRO A 37 -7.60 -1.97 -18.02
CA PRO A 37 -7.19 -2.39 -19.36
C PRO A 37 -7.45 -1.29 -20.40
N ARG A 38 -6.50 -1.12 -21.32
CA ARG A 38 -6.55 -0.13 -22.41
C ARG A 38 -6.02 -0.76 -23.70
N TRP A 39 -6.84 -0.73 -24.74
CA TRP A 39 -6.41 -1.15 -26.08
C TRP A 39 -5.33 -0.23 -26.64
N SER A 40 -4.36 -0.81 -27.33
CA SER A 40 -3.56 -0.07 -28.31
C SER A 40 -4.44 0.31 -29.50
N ARG A 41 -4.16 1.46 -30.13
CA ARG A 41 -4.97 1.95 -31.27
C ARG A 41 -4.91 1.03 -32.49
N ASP A 42 -3.84 0.25 -32.64
CA ASP A 42 -3.70 -0.74 -33.71
C ASP A 42 -4.49 -2.04 -33.43
N ASN A 43 -5.19 -2.13 -32.29
CA ASN A 43 -5.96 -3.28 -31.82
C ASN A 43 -5.15 -4.58 -31.65
N ARG A 44 -3.81 -4.48 -31.58
CA ARG A 44 -2.92 -5.65 -31.45
C ARG A 44 -2.51 -5.95 -30.01
N SER A 45 -2.65 -4.99 -29.11
CA SER A 45 -2.21 -5.11 -27.72
C SER A 45 -3.22 -4.52 -26.75
N ILE A 46 -3.21 -5.03 -25.52
CA ILE A 46 -3.90 -4.44 -24.37
C ILE A 46 -2.86 -4.16 -23.30
N PHE A 47 -2.89 -2.96 -22.73
CA PHE A 47 -2.09 -2.56 -21.58
C PHE A 47 -2.93 -2.51 -20.33
N PHE A 48 -2.34 -2.84 -19.19
CA PHE A 48 -3.03 -2.81 -17.90
C PHE A 48 -2.02 -2.58 -16.77
N LEU A 49 -2.51 -2.21 -15.59
CA LEU A 49 -1.68 -2.14 -14.37
C LEU A 49 -1.82 -3.44 -13.59
N ALA A 50 -0.74 -3.86 -12.95
CA ALA A 50 -0.81 -4.82 -11.85
C ALA A 50 0.21 -4.47 -10.77
N GLY A 51 -0.15 -4.73 -9.52
CA GLY A 51 0.78 -4.70 -8.41
C GLY A 51 1.60 -5.98 -8.40
N ASP A 52 2.90 -5.89 -8.11
CA ASP A 52 3.78 -7.06 -7.99
C ASP A 52 4.89 -6.73 -6.98
N ARG A 53 4.88 -7.39 -5.82
CA ARG A 53 5.91 -7.29 -4.77
C ARG A 53 6.36 -5.86 -4.45
N GLY A 54 5.40 -5.00 -4.08
CA GLY A 54 5.65 -3.61 -3.70
C GLY A 54 5.84 -2.63 -4.87
N GLN A 55 5.83 -3.11 -6.11
CA GLN A 55 5.79 -2.28 -7.31
C GLN A 55 4.40 -2.27 -7.93
N THR A 56 4.09 -1.22 -8.68
CA THR A 56 2.94 -1.22 -9.59
C THR A 56 3.46 -0.84 -10.95
N LEU A 57 3.28 -1.74 -11.92
CA LEU A 57 3.87 -1.65 -13.25
C LEU A 57 2.79 -1.66 -14.32
N ILE A 58 3.16 -1.21 -15.52
CA ILE A 58 2.32 -1.36 -16.71
C ILE A 58 2.73 -2.66 -17.41
N TYR A 59 1.77 -3.54 -17.62
CA TYR A 59 1.90 -4.77 -18.39
C TYR A 59 1.27 -4.58 -19.77
N GLY A 60 1.81 -5.26 -20.77
CA GLY A 60 1.25 -5.34 -22.11
C GLY A 60 1.08 -6.78 -22.54
N VAL A 61 -0.06 -7.09 -23.15
CA VAL A 61 -0.36 -8.39 -23.74
C VAL A 61 -0.75 -8.23 -25.22
N ARG A 62 -0.22 -9.10 -26.08
CA ARG A 62 -0.65 -9.18 -27.49
C ARG A 62 -1.89 -10.06 -27.61
N THR A 63 -2.88 -9.57 -28.35
CA THR A 63 -4.18 -10.25 -28.48
C THR A 63 -4.08 -11.55 -29.28
N GLU A 64 -3.20 -11.62 -30.27
CA GLU A 64 -2.98 -12.82 -31.10
C GLU A 64 -2.26 -13.95 -30.35
N SER A 65 -1.39 -13.63 -29.39
CA SER A 65 -0.52 -14.63 -28.75
C SER A 65 -0.78 -14.86 -27.25
N GLY A 66 -1.51 -13.97 -26.58
CA GLY A 66 -1.75 -14.05 -25.13
C GLY A 66 -0.49 -13.87 -24.27
N PHE A 67 0.65 -13.49 -24.85
CA PHE A 67 1.90 -13.34 -24.09
C PHE A 67 1.93 -12.00 -23.35
N THR A 68 1.95 -12.06 -22.01
CA THR A 68 2.00 -10.90 -21.12
C THR A 68 3.45 -10.56 -20.74
N ARG A 69 3.82 -9.27 -20.79
CA ARG A 69 5.13 -8.75 -20.33
C ARG A 69 5.00 -7.39 -19.66
N THR A 70 5.95 -7.03 -18.80
CA THR A 70 6.07 -5.66 -18.31
C THR A 70 6.58 -4.74 -19.43
N LEU A 71 6.09 -3.50 -19.45
CA LEU A 71 6.58 -2.44 -20.36
C LEU A 71 7.82 -1.75 -19.80
N PHE A 72 7.86 -1.57 -18.48
CA PHE A 72 8.95 -1.01 -17.70
C PHE A 72 8.99 -1.74 -16.37
N ASP A 73 10.17 -1.99 -15.85
CA ASP A 73 10.37 -2.58 -14.53
C ASP A 73 11.36 -1.80 -13.65
N ARG A 74 12.22 -0.93 -14.23
CA ARG A 74 13.23 -0.15 -13.48
C ARG A 74 13.54 1.27 -14.02
N LEU A 75 13.94 2.22 -13.16
CA LEU A 75 14.35 3.61 -13.49
C LEU A 75 15.87 3.81 -13.59
N VAL A 76 16.41 4.36 -14.69
CA VAL A 76 17.85 4.67 -14.79
C VAL A 76 18.20 5.95 -14.00
N PRO A 77 19.19 5.95 -13.09
CA PRO A 77 19.61 7.14 -12.34
C PRO A 77 20.17 8.25 -13.23
N GLU A 78 20.04 9.52 -12.78
CA GLU A 78 20.72 10.71 -13.33
C GLU A 78 20.41 11.08 -14.80
N SER A 79 19.42 10.43 -15.42
CA SER A 79 18.89 10.82 -16.72
C SER A 79 17.36 10.90 -16.64
N SER A 80 16.77 11.82 -17.40
CA SER A 80 15.32 11.93 -17.59
C SER A 80 14.77 10.77 -18.45
N GLN A 81 15.23 9.54 -18.20
CA GLN A 81 15.02 8.34 -19.00
C GLN A 81 14.67 7.11 -18.12
N ILE A 82 13.67 6.31 -18.53
CA ILE A 82 13.35 4.97 -17.97
C ILE A 82 13.70 3.94 -19.02
N VAL A 83 14.35 2.81 -18.73
CA VAL A 83 14.70 1.81 -19.75
C VAL A 83 14.19 0.43 -19.32
N ALA A 84 13.56 -0.31 -20.24
CA ALA A 84 13.28 -1.72 -20.06
C ALA A 84 14.53 -2.55 -20.41
N LEU A 85 15.56 -2.53 -19.56
CA LEU A 85 16.71 -3.45 -19.59
C LEU A 85 17.46 -3.39 -18.25
N THR A 86 17.98 -4.55 -17.86
CA THR A 86 18.75 -4.87 -16.64
C THR A 86 20.08 -4.11 -16.52
N VAL A 87 20.03 -2.85 -16.10
CA VAL A 87 21.20 -2.17 -15.50
C VAL A 87 20.70 -1.30 -14.33
N GLN A 88 21.53 -1.18 -13.30
CA GLN A 88 21.29 -0.55 -11.98
C GLN A 88 20.26 0.59 -12.01
N ALA A 89 19.11 0.37 -11.36
CA ALA A 89 17.94 1.22 -11.52
C ALA A 89 17.02 1.16 -10.29
N TYR A 90 16.44 2.29 -9.90
CA TYR A 90 15.65 2.43 -8.66
C TYR A 90 14.22 1.91 -8.82
N PRO A 91 13.66 1.27 -7.77
CA PRO A 91 12.27 0.84 -7.79
C PRO A 91 11.30 2.03 -7.72
N PHE A 92 10.13 1.88 -8.34
CA PHE A 92 9.10 2.92 -8.47
C PHE A 92 7.69 2.33 -8.46
N GLN A 93 6.69 3.20 -8.37
CA GLN A 93 5.28 2.87 -8.54
C GLN A 93 4.63 3.75 -9.61
N VAL A 94 3.89 3.12 -10.52
CA VAL A 94 2.96 3.79 -11.44
C VAL A 94 1.60 3.87 -10.78
N THR A 95 1.10 5.09 -10.60
CA THR A 95 -0.21 5.31 -9.96
C THR A 95 -1.36 5.31 -10.98
N SER A 96 -1.10 5.81 -12.19
CA SER A 96 -2.05 5.85 -13.31
C SER A 96 -1.33 5.84 -14.66
N PHE A 97 -2.03 5.42 -15.72
CA PHE A 97 -1.52 5.51 -17.09
C PHE A 97 -2.64 5.74 -18.11
N SER A 98 -2.26 6.23 -19.28
CA SER A 98 -3.07 6.37 -20.48
C SER A 98 -2.23 5.98 -21.70
N ALA A 99 -2.85 5.33 -22.68
CA ALA A 99 -2.20 4.98 -23.94
C ALA A 99 -2.84 5.78 -25.07
N ALA A 100 -2.02 6.50 -25.84
CA ALA A 100 -2.44 7.33 -26.95
C ALA A 100 -1.55 7.10 -28.19
N PRO A 101 -2.08 7.26 -29.40
CA PRO A 101 -1.28 7.19 -30.63
C PRO A 101 -0.33 8.39 -30.75
N PHE A 102 0.85 8.18 -31.33
CA PHE A 102 1.69 9.27 -31.84
C PHE A 102 2.21 8.95 -33.25
N ALA A 103 2.14 9.93 -34.14
CA ALA A 103 2.68 9.82 -35.48
C ALA A 103 4.18 10.13 -35.44
N VAL A 104 5.02 9.14 -35.71
CA VAL A 104 6.44 9.36 -35.99
C VAL A 104 6.61 9.49 -37.50
N SER A 105 6.27 10.66 -38.05
CA SER A 105 6.94 11.29 -39.21
C SER A 105 6.08 12.39 -39.86
N ASN A 106 6.73 13.44 -40.35
CA ASN A 106 6.19 14.40 -41.32
C ASN A 106 6.33 13.87 -42.78
N LEU A 107 6.42 12.55 -42.98
CA LEU A 107 6.60 11.96 -44.31
C LEU A 107 5.43 11.03 -44.65
N PRO A 108 4.80 11.14 -45.84
CA PRO A 108 3.47 10.58 -46.07
C PRO A 108 3.39 9.04 -46.07
N ASN A 109 4.51 8.31 -46.12
CA ASN A 109 4.53 6.89 -46.49
C ASN A 109 5.43 5.97 -45.65
N GLU A 110 5.95 6.38 -44.49
CA GLU A 110 6.63 5.48 -43.54
C GLU A 110 5.94 5.50 -42.17
N GLY A 111 4.73 4.92 -42.12
CA GLY A 111 3.92 4.85 -40.91
C GLY A 111 4.32 3.72 -39.98
N ILE A 112 5.38 3.90 -39.19
CA ILE A 112 5.52 3.14 -37.94
C ILE A 112 4.56 3.80 -36.94
N SER A 113 3.38 3.22 -36.73
CA SER A 113 2.45 3.63 -35.68
C SER A 113 3.08 3.36 -34.31
N ALA A 114 3.88 4.29 -33.80
CA ALA A 114 4.43 4.21 -32.45
C ALA A 114 3.33 4.51 -31.43
N ILE A 115 3.16 3.62 -30.46
CA ILE A 115 2.29 3.85 -29.31
C ILE A 115 3.00 4.84 -28.38
N THR A 116 2.27 5.79 -27.79
CA THR A 116 2.76 6.61 -26.69
C THR A 116 2.00 6.26 -25.43
N ILE A 117 2.72 6.03 -24.34
CA ILE A 117 2.14 5.75 -23.04
C ILE A 117 2.48 6.92 -22.14
N ALA A 118 1.47 7.65 -21.68
CA ALA A 118 1.60 8.65 -20.64
C ALA A 118 1.29 8.00 -19.30
N PHE A 119 2.11 8.23 -18.28
CA PHE A 119 1.93 7.61 -16.97
C PHE A 119 2.45 8.51 -15.86
N THR A 120 1.88 8.31 -14.66
CA THR A 120 2.32 9.01 -13.46
C THR A 120 3.19 8.08 -12.63
N LEU A 121 4.39 8.54 -12.28
CA LEU A 121 5.39 7.75 -11.58
C LEU A 121 5.81 8.45 -10.29
N SER A 122 5.94 7.68 -9.22
CA SER A 122 6.54 8.11 -7.96
C SER A 122 7.55 7.09 -7.46
N ASN A 123 8.53 7.54 -6.68
CA ASN A 123 9.40 6.68 -5.87
C ASN A 123 9.52 7.26 -4.45
N ALA A 124 10.33 6.62 -3.60
CA ALA A 124 10.38 6.97 -2.18
C ALA A 124 10.88 8.40 -1.89
N ASN A 125 11.64 8.98 -2.83
CA ASN A 125 12.23 10.32 -2.73
C ASN A 125 11.63 11.33 -3.71
N HIS A 126 10.80 10.87 -4.64
CA HIS A 126 10.17 11.73 -5.64
C HIS A 126 8.65 11.51 -5.62
N PRO A 127 7.89 12.54 -5.19
CA PRO A 127 6.46 12.57 -5.37
C PRO A 127 6.09 12.41 -6.84
N THR A 128 4.82 12.08 -7.08
CA THR A 128 4.30 11.74 -8.39
C THR A 128 4.56 12.82 -9.45
N GLU A 129 5.11 12.42 -10.59
CA GLU A 129 5.30 13.26 -11.76
C GLU A 129 4.77 12.58 -13.03
N LEU A 130 4.50 13.37 -14.06
CA LEU A 130 4.05 12.90 -15.36
C LEU A 130 5.23 12.50 -16.23
N TRP A 131 5.09 11.35 -16.90
CA TRP A 131 6.06 10.80 -17.84
C TRP A 131 5.35 10.37 -19.12
N ILE A 132 6.11 10.29 -20.22
CA ILE A 132 5.71 9.64 -21.46
C ILE A 132 6.75 8.61 -21.85
N ALA A 133 6.35 7.56 -22.54
CA ALA A 133 7.28 6.64 -23.17
C ALA A 133 6.75 6.17 -24.52
N HIS A 134 7.67 5.85 -25.41
CA HIS A 134 7.35 5.29 -26.72
C HIS A 134 7.86 3.85 -26.76
N PRO A 135 6.98 2.84 -26.63
CA PRO A 135 7.38 1.45 -26.78
C PRO A 135 7.77 1.19 -28.24
N GLY A 136 9.07 1.14 -28.51
CA GLY A 136 9.62 0.76 -29.81
C GLY A 136 10.04 -0.71 -29.85
N THR A 137 10.01 -1.30 -31.04
CA THR A 137 10.92 -2.40 -31.39
C THR A 137 12.24 -1.76 -31.79
N SER A 138 13.30 -1.95 -31.00
CA SER A 138 14.64 -1.47 -31.40
C SER A 138 15.01 -2.05 -32.78
N PRO A 139 15.36 -1.24 -33.80
CA PRO A 139 15.82 -1.76 -35.08
C PRO A 139 17.15 -2.49 -34.84
N GLY A 140 17.18 -3.80 -35.06
CA GLY A 140 18.41 -4.60 -34.96
C GLY A 140 18.58 -5.48 -33.71
N ARG A 141 17.62 -5.47 -32.76
CA ARG A 141 17.50 -6.54 -31.75
C ARG A 141 16.33 -7.45 -32.08
N ALA A 142 16.48 -8.74 -31.80
CA ALA A 142 15.42 -9.73 -31.99
C ALA A 142 14.09 -9.20 -31.40
N SER A 143 12.99 -9.42 -32.12
CA SER A 143 11.64 -8.87 -31.95
C SER A 143 10.93 -9.16 -30.61
N SER A 144 11.66 -9.64 -29.60
CA SER A 144 11.16 -10.02 -28.27
C SER A 144 11.35 -8.93 -27.20
N GLU A 145 12.26 -7.96 -27.37
CA GLU A 145 12.53 -6.90 -26.38
C GLU A 145 11.80 -5.59 -26.73
N ILE A 146 10.73 -5.23 -26.00
CA ILE A 146 10.32 -3.82 -25.94
C ILE A 146 11.36 -3.11 -25.08
N THR A 147 12.14 -2.23 -25.69
CA THR A 147 12.98 -1.27 -24.98
C THR A 147 12.31 0.08 -25.14
N ALA A 148 11.64 0.54 -24.09
CA ALA A 148 10.96 1.82 -24.09
C ALA A 148 11.77 2.79 -23.24
N VAL A 149 12.06 3.98 -23.78
CA VAL A 149 12.69 5.07 -23.05
C VAL A 149 11.62 6.05 -22.56
N GLY A 150 11.45 6.19 -21.25
CA GLY A 150 10.46 7.11 -20.66
C GLY A 150 11.02 8.51 -20.36
N GLN A 151 10.39 9.58 -20.84
CA GLN A 151 10.75 10.98 -20.58
C GLN A 151 9.81 11.62 -19.56
N ARG A 152 10.37 12.28 -18.53
CA ARG A 152 9.62 13.10 -17.56
C ARG A 152 9.11 14.39 -18.20
N LEU A 153 7.84 14.73 -18.01
CA LEU A 153 7.19 15.91 -18.57
C LEU A 153 6.89 17.02 -17.55
N SER A 154 6.79 16.69 -16.25
CA SER A 154 6.49 17.66 -15.21
C SER A 154 7.57 17.72 -14.14
N SER A 155 7.69 18.88 -13.49
CA SER A 155 8.63 19.13 -12.39
C SER A 155 7.96 19.78 -11.18
N HIS A 156 6.66 19.54 -11.00
CA HIS A 156 5.84 20.23 -10.00
C HIS A 156 6.36 20.04 -8.57
N ASN A 157 6.98 18.89 -8.29
CA ASN A 157 7.46 18.51 -6.97
C ASN A 157 8.98 18.67 -6.80
N ASP A 158 9.69 19.24 -7.78
CA ASP A 158 11.14 19.45 -7.69
C ASP A 158 11.52 20.39 -6.55
N PHE A 159 10.78 21.49 -6.40
CA PHE A 159 11.08 22.50 -5.38
C PHE A 159 11.05 21.94 -3.94
N PRO A 160 9.96 21.30 -3.47
CA PRO A 160 9.91 20.78 -2.09
C PRO A 160 10.88 19.62 -1.84
N THR A 161 11.26 18.86 -2.86
CA THR A 161 12.18 17.72 -2.73
C THR A 161 13.64 18.15 -2.68
N ARG A 162 14.05 19.15 -3.48
CA ARG A 162 15.43 19.68 -3.49
C ARG A 162 15.84 20.32 -2.16
N SER A 163 14.89 20.87 -1.41
CA SER A 163 15.14 21.52 -0.12
C SER A 163 15.05 20.58 1.09
N SER A 164 14.83 19.28 0.86
CA SER A 164 14.53 18.31 1.92
C SER A 164 15.54 17.17 1.94
N LEU A 165 15.94 16.73 3.13
CA LEU A 165 16.70 15.49 3.31
C LEU A 165 15.73 14.31 3.35
N LEU A 166 15.52 13.68 2.20
CA LEU A 166 14.65 12.53 2.03
C LEU A 166 15.41 11.23 2.26
N VAL A 167 14.71 10.23 2.81
CA VAL A 167 15.27 8.93 3.15
C VAL A 167 14.74 7.87 2.20
N GLU A 168 15.63 7.10 1.59
CA GLU A 168 15.25 5.88 0.86
C GLU A 168 15.03 4.71 1.84
N PRO A 169 13.95 3.93 1.64
CA PRO A 169 13.72 2.73 2.41
C PRO A 169 14.69 1.61 2.00
N GLN A 170 15.12 0.83 2.98
CA GLN A 170 15.88 -0.40 2.77
C GLN A 170 14.91 -1.58 2.72
N GLU A 171 14.74 -2.18 1.55
CA GLU A 171 13.93 -3.39 1.38
C GLU A 171 14.60 -4.59 2.06
N PHE A 172 13.76 -5.45 2.64
CA PHE A 172 14.18 -6.77 3.10
C PHE A 172 13.04 -7.78 3.06
N THR A 173 13.39 -9.07 3.04
CA THR A 173 12.45 -10.18 3.18
C THR A 173 12.82 -11.08 4.35
N PHE A 174 11.83 -11.77 4.91
CA PHE A 174 12.01 -12.73 5.99
C PHE A 174 10.95 -13.83 5.95
N LYS A 175 11.22 -14.94 6.65
CA LYS A 175 10.27 -16.04 6.80
C LYS A 175 9.47 -15.83 8.10
N SER A 176 8.16 -15.83 8.00
CA SER A 176 7.24 -15.73 9.13
C SER A 176 7.15 -17.07 9.89
N PHE A 177 6.27 -17.14 10.87
CA PHE A 177 6.09 -18.26 11.80
C PHE A 177 5.78 -19.61 11.14
N ASP A 178 5.25 -19.61 9.91
CA ASP A 178 4.90 -20.80 9.12
C ASP A 178 5.77 -20.97 7.87
N GLY A 179 6.86 -20.19 7.75
CA GLY A 179 7.74 -20.21 6.59
C GLY A 179 7.25 -19.36 5.42
N THR A 180 6.10 -18.69 5.52
CA THR A 180 5.65 -17.71 4.51
C THR A 180 6.66 -16.58 4.39
N GLU A 181 7.04 -16.22 3.16
CA GLU A 181 7.94 -15.10 2.92
C GLU A 181 7.19 -13.77 2.96
N ILE A 182 7.66 -12.85 3.79
CA ILE A 182 7.07 -11.52 3.95
C ILE A 182 8.07 -10.47 3.48
N GLN A 183 7.58 -9.49 2.71
CA GLN A 183 8.35 -8.35 2.23
C GLN A 183 8.14 -7.15 3.16
N GLY A 184 9.22 -6.39 3.37
CA GLY A 184 9.21 -5.22 4.22
C GLY A 184 10.26 -4.20 3.85
N TRP A 185 10.17 -3.05 4.49
CA TRP A 185 11.08 -1.94 4.31
C TRP A 185 11.36 -1.25 5.63
N LEU A 186 12.57 -0.73 5.75
CA LEU A 186 12.97 0.11 6.88
C LEU A 186 13.53 1.44 6.38
N MET A 187 12.92 2.54 6.81
CA MET A 187 13.51 3.88 6.68
C MET A 187 14.29 4.23 7.93
N LYS A 188 15.53 4.68 7.75
CA LYS A 188 16.35 5.22 8.83
C LYS A 188 15.87 6.64 9.21
N PRO A 189 16.10 7.09 10.45
CA PRO A 189 15.93 8.50 10.78
C PRO A 189 16.90 9.36 9.98
N THR A 190 16.48 10.58 9.63
CA THR A 190 17.35 11.55 8.96
C THR A 190 18.57 11.84 9.83
N GLY A 191 19.76 11.83 9.24
CA GLY A 191 21.02 12.02 9.99
C GLY A 191 21.39 10.84 10.90
N TRP A 192 20.90 9.63 10.59
CA TRP A 192 21.24 8.41 11.32
C TRP A 192 22.74 8.26 11.57
N ARG A 193 23.08 7.73 12.76
CA ARG A 193 24.44 7.43 13.18
C ARG A 193 24.48 6.06 13.84
N ALA A 194 25.53 5.29 13.54
CA ALA A 194 25.70 3.93 14.04
C ALA A 194 25.88 3.84 15.57
N ASP A 195 26.33 4.92 16.22
CA ASP A 195 26.63 4.98 17.65
C ASP A 195 25.41 5.35 18.52
N ARG A 196 24.20 5.43 17.94
CA ARG A 196 22.97 5.82 18.64
C ARG A 196 21.87 4.79 18.47
N LYS A 197 21.01 4.68 19.49
CA LYS A 197 19.77 3.91 19.43
C LYS A 197 18.59 4.82 19.09
N TYR A 198 17.72 4.38 18.18
CA TYR A 198 16.57 5.16 17.73
C TYR A 198 15.25 4.45 18.03
N PRO A 199 14.18 5.20 18.35
CA PRO A 199 12.83 4.64 18.41
C PRO A 199 12.37 4.21 17.02
N MET A 200 11.48 3.22 16.94
CA MET A 200 10.91 2.74 15.68
C MET A 200 9.38 2.78 15.71
N ILE A 201 8.77 3.20 14.62
CA ILE A 201 7.33 3.15 14.38
C ILE A 201 7.06 2.03 13.37
N LEU A 202 6.25 1.05 13.75
CA LEU A 202 5.61 0.13 12.81
C LEU A 202 4.39 0.82 12.20
N SER A 203 4.40 1.02 10.88
CA SER A 203 3.27 1.56 10.12
C SER A 203 2.60 0.46 9.30
N ILE A 204 1.29 0.28 9.48
CA ILE A 204 0.49 -0.80 8.88
C ILE A 204 -0.47 -0.19 7.85
N HIS A 205 -0.59 -0.79 6.66
CA HIS A 205 -1.46 -0.26 5.61
C HIS A 205 -2.93 -0.56 5.87
N GLY A 206 -3.81 0.21 5.23
CA GLY A 206 -5.26 0.00 5.20
C GLY A 206 -5.68 -1.00 4.11
N GLY A 207 -6.92 -1.49 4.21
CA GLY A 207 -7.42 -2.70 3.54
C GLY A 207 -6.61 -3.94 3.94
N PRO A 208 -7.19 -5.09 4.30
CA PRO A 208 -6.36 -6.29 4.41
C PRO A 208 -5.58 -6.52 3.11
N HIS A 209 -6.15 -6.08 1.97
CA HIS A 209 -5.61 -6.12 0.61
C HIS A 209 -4.88 -4.85 0.13
N GLY A 210 -4.36 -4.03 1.05
CA GLY A 210 -3.41 -2.96 0.70
C GLY A 210 -2.04 -3.52 0.27
N MET A 211 -1.19 -2.68 -0.31
CA MET A 211 0.21 -3.02 -0.58
C MET A 211 1.08 -1.77 -0.48
N TYR A 212 1.98 -1.74 0.50
CA TYR A 212 3.07 -0.77 0.52
C TYR A 212 4.11 -1.06 -0.54
N GLY A 213 4.93 -0.07 -0.82
CA GLY A 213 6.14 -0.25 -1.58
C GLY A 213 6.88 1.06 -1.73
N TYR A 214 7.17 1.44 -2.97
CA TYR A 214 8.08 2.53 -3.26
C TYR A 214 7.41 3.88 -3.51
N ALA A 215 6.09 4.03 -3.41
CA ALA A 215 5.47 5.34 -3.54
C ALA A 215 5.92 6.32 -2.45
N PHE A 216 6.06 7.60 -2.83
CA PHE A 216 6.40 8.66 -1.90
C PHE A 216 5.35 8.76 -0.79
N ASN A 217 5.79 8.63 0.46
CA ASN A 217 4.94 8.78 1.63
C ASN A 217 5.42 9.96 2.49
N PRO A 218 4.72 11.11 2.47
CA PRO A 218 5.14 12.31 3.22
C PRO A 218 5.16 12.06 4.74
N THR A 219 4.23 11.27 5.26
CA THR A 219 4.17 10.94 6.69
C THR A 219 5.42 10.18 7.13
N PHE A 220 5.90 9.23 6.32
CA PHE A 220 7.09 8.45 6.66
C PHE A 220 8.36 9.31 6.61
N GLN A 221 8.46 10.21 5.62
CA GLN A 221 9.56 11.19 5.56
C GLN A 221 9.55 12.11 6.79
N VAL A 222 8.37 12.55 7.25
CA VAL A 222 8.26 13.36 8.48
C VAL A 222 8.62 12.56 9.74
N TYR A 223 8.22 11.28 9.84
CA TYR A 223 8.65 10.41 10.95
C TYR A 223 10.17 10.23 10.98
N ALA A 224 10.79 9.98 9.81
CA ALA A 224 12.23 9.88 9.67
C ALA A 224 12.93 11.19 10.07
N ALA A 225 12.42 12.33 9.59
CA ALA A 225 12.92 13.65 9.96
C ALA A 225 12.77 13.97 11.45
N ARG A 226 11.73 13.42 12.10
CA ARG A 226 11.53 13.54 13.55
C ARG A 226 12.37 12.53 14.35
N GLY A 227 13.23 11.74 13.71
CA GLY A 227 14.19 10.86 14.38
C GLY A 227 13.67 9.46 14.69
N TYR A 228 12.61 9.01 14.02
CA TYR A 228 12.11 7.64 14.11
C TYR A 228 12.66 6.79 12.96
N ALA A 229 12.97 5.52 13.25
CA ALA A 229 12.93 4.51 12.21
C ALA A 229 11.48 4.21 11.83
N VAL A 230 11.21 3.96 10.55
CA VAL A 230 9.88 3.57 10.09
C VAL A 230 9.96 2.20 9.46
N LEU A 231 9.29 1.24 10.09
CA LEU A 231 9.11 -0.12 9.59
C LEU A 231 7.74 -0.23 8.96
N TYR A 232 7.67 -0.74 7.74
CA TYR A 232 6.42 -1.05 7.08
C TYR A 232 6.57 -2.32 6.25
N LEU A 233 5.51 -3.12 6.24
CA LEU A 233 5.51 -4.51 5.79
C LEU A 233 4.27 -4.76 4.94
N ASN A 234 4.32 -5.79 4.11
CA ASN A 234 3.15 -6.36 3.44
C ASN A 234 2.90 -7.77 4.01
N PRO A 235 2.12 -7.89 5.11
CA PRO A 235 1.75 -9.19 5.69
C PRO A 235 0.81 -9.97 4.75
N ARG A 236 0.57 -11.26 5.03
CA ARG A 236 -0.49 -12.02 4.34
C ARG A 236 -1.81 -11.24 4.36
N GLY A 237 -2.59 -11.37 3.30
CA GLY A 237 -3.69 -10.46 2.99
C GLY A 237 -3.33 -9.42 1.93
N SER A 238 -2.08 -8.94 1.90
CA SER A 238 -1.68 -7.85 1.02
C SER A 238 -1.82 -8.21 -0.47
N SER A 239 -2.18 -7.21 -1.27
CA SER A 239 -2.25 -7.33 -2.72
C SER A 239 -0.87 -7.43 -3.37
N GLY A 240 -0.81 -7.94 -4.61
CA GLY A 240 0.44 -8.02 -5.40
C GLY A 240 1.37 -9.20 -5.09
N TYR A 241 0.89 -10.20 -4.34
CA TYR A 241 1.62 -11.45 -4.03
C TYR A 241 0.89 -12.72 -4.50
N GLY A 242 -0.26 -12.56 -5.16
CA GLY A 242 -1.11 -13.64 -5.65
C GLY A 242 -2.27 -14.00 -4.71
N GLN A 243 -3.29 -14.67 -5.25
CA GLN A 243 -4.54 -14.95 -4.55
C GLN A 243 -4.33 -15.70 -3.24
N LYS A 244 -3.47 -16.74 -3.25
CA LYS A 244 -3.19 -17.53 -2.05
C LYS A 244 -2.62 -16.69 -0.89
N PHE A 245 -1.82 -15.68 -1.20
CA PHE A 245 -1.27 -14.79 -0.17
C PHE A 245 -2.33 -13.83 0.35
N SER A 246 -3.19 -13.32 -0.54
CA SER A 246 -4.35 -12.48 -0.22
C SER A 246 -5.38 -13.20 0.64
N ASP A 247 -5.63 -14.48 0.38
CA ASP A 247 -6.57 -15.31 1.12
C ASP A 247 -6.12 -15.58 2.56
N GLY A 248 -4.89 -15.21 2.92
CA GLY A 248 -4.31 -15.46 4.24
C GLY A 248 -4.98 -14.73 5.41
N THR A 249 -5.95 -13.83 5.13
CA THR A 249 -6.76 -13.15 6.14
C THR A 249 -8.17 -13.73 6.28
N LEU A 250 -8.60 -14.62 5.37
CA LEU A 250 -9.96 -15.14 5.36
C LEU A 250 -10.30 -15.83 6.68
N ASN A 251 -11.40 -15.40 7.29
CA ASN A 251 -11.93 -15.86 8.57
C ASN A 251 -11.01 -15.62 9.78
N GLU A 252 -9.93 -14.84 9.64
CA GLU A 252 -8.96 -14.62 10.73
C GLU A 252 -8.22 -13.27 10.69
N TRP A 253 -8.94 -12.15 10.49
CA TRP A 253 -8.33 -10.82 10.65
C TRP A 253 -7.69 -10.65 12.05
N GLY A 254 -6.38 -10.37 12.11
CA GLY A 254 -5.62 -10.37 13.37
C GLY A 254 -4.99 -11.71 13.74
N GLY A 255 -5.16 -12.74 12.91
CA GLY A 255 -4.55 -14.05 13.04
C GLY A 255 -3.15 -14.09 12.44
N GLY A 256 -3.01 -14.73 11.28
CA GLY A 256 -1.71 -14.87 10.60
C GLY A 256 -1.05 -13.54 10.21
N ASP A 257 -1.82 -12.53 9.81
CA ASP A 257 -1.33 -11.20 9.43
C ASP A 257 -0.73 -10.43 10.62
N TYR A 258 -1.33 -10.51 11.82
CA TYR A 258 -0.72 -10.02 13.06
C TYR A 258 0.62 -10.71 13.34
N ARG A 259 0.69 -12.03 13.18
CA ARG A 259 1.90 -12.80 13.43
C ARG A 259 3.00 -12.46 12.43
N ASP A 260 2.66 -12.19 11.18
CA ASP A 260 3.61 -11.70 10.16
C ASP A 260 4.20 -10.34 10.57
N LEU A 261 3.37 -9.42 11.06
CA LEU A 261 3.82 -8.11 11.54
C LEU A 261 4.75 -8.24 12.75
N MET A 262 4.41 -9.09 13.72
CA MET A 262 5.27 -9.31 14.89
C MET A 262 6.61 -9.95 14.52
N ALA A 263 6.60 -10.95 13.63
CA ALA A 263 7.82 -11.56 13.09
C ALA A 263 8.68 -10.52 12.34
N GLY A 264 8.07 -9.59 11.60
CA GLY A 264 8.79 -8.52 10.92
C GLY A 264 9.43 -7.51 11.88
N VAL A 265 8.76 -7.20 13.00
CA VAL A 265 9.38 -6.39 14.07
C VAL A 265 10.58 -7.11 14.69
N ASP A 266 10.45 -8.41 14.97
CA ASP A 266 11.56 -9.21 15.51
C ASP A 266 12.75 -9.25 14.56
N GLU A 267 12.48 -9.47 13.27
CA GLU A 267 13.53 -9.49 12.25
C GLU A 267 14.20 -8.11 12.10
N ALA A 268 13.42 -7.02 12.15
CA ALA A 268 13.97 -5.67 12.10
C ALA A 268 14.91 -5.42 13.29
N LEU A 269 14.52 -5.77 14.52
CA LEU A 269 15.37 -5.58 15.69
C LEU A 269 16.63 -6.45 15.65
N LYS A 270 16.53 -7.66 15.09
CA LYS A 270 17.66 -8.56 14.91
C LYS A 270 18.68 -8.01 13.90
N ARG A 271 18.21 -7.51 12.75
CA ARG A 271 19.07 -6.97 11.68
C ARG A 271 19.65 -5.61 12.03
N TYR A 272 18.82 -4.76 12.63
CA TYR A 272 19.12 -3.36 12.84
C TYR A 272 19.30 -3.10 14.33
N GLN A 273 20.44 -3.54 14.86
CA GLN A 273 20.75 -3.41 16.27
C GLN A 273 20.76 -1.95 16.77
N TRP A 274 20.81 -0.94 15.90
CA TRP A 274 20.68 0.47 16.28
C TRP A 274 19.23 0.88 16.58
N ILE A 275 18.24 0.00 16.44
CA ILE A 275 16.86 0.24 16.88
C ILE A 275 16.74 -0.12 18.37
N ASP A 276 16.01 0.71 19.11
CA ASP A 276 15.75 0.48 20.52
C ASP A 276 14.50 -0.40 20.73
N PRO A 277 14.63 -1.63 21.26
CA PRO A 277 13.49 -2.52 21.49
C PRO A 277 12.50 -1.99 22.53
N ASN A 278 12.89 -1.02 23.36
CA ASN A 278 12.03 -0.45 24.41
C ASN A 278 11.31 0.83 23.97
N ARG A 279 11.55 1.32 22.75
CA ARG A 279 10.94 2.56 22.23
C ARG A 279 10.26 2.30 20.89
N LEU A 280 9.26 1.43 20.93
CA LEU A 280 8.48 1.01 19.77
C LEU A 280 7.10 1.67 19.77
N GLY A 281 6.75 2.30 18.65
CA GLY A 281 5.41 2.81 18.34
C GLY A 281 4.73 1.97 17.26
N VAL A 282 3.40 1.99 17.23
CA VAL A 282 2.60 1.35 16.16
C VAL A 282 1.51 2.29 15.67
N THR A 283 1.24 2.28 14.36
CA THR A 283 0.18 3.08 13.76
C THR A 283 -0.33 2.47 12.47
N GLY A 284 -1.56 2.83 12.10
CA GLY A 284 -2.16 2.48 10.83
C GLY A 284 -3.53 3.15 10.68
N GLY A 285 -3.97 3.25 9.42
CA GLY A 285 -5.28 3.76 9.04
C GLY A 285 -6.21 2.66 8.56
N SER A 286 -7.51 2.79 8.75
CA SER A 286 -8.50 1.81 8.25
C SER A 286 -8.21 0.41 8.82
N TYR A 287 -8.00 -0.61 7.98
CA TYR A 287 -7.53 -1.93 8.42
C TYR A 287 -6.21 -1.89 9.22
N GLY A 288 -5.27 -0.99 8.88
CA GLY A 288 -4.06 -0.79 9.68
C GLY A 288 -4.38 -0.23 11.07
N GLY A 289 -5.47 0.52 11.19
CA GLY A 289 -6.02 0.97 12.46
C GLY A 289 -6.68 -0.17 13.24
N PHE A 290 -7.42 -1.07 12.55
CA PHE A 290 -7.88 -2.33 13.13
C PHE A 290 -6.72 -3.14 13.71
N MET A 291 -5.66 -3.33 12.93
CA MET A 291 -4.50 -4.08 13.36
C MET A 291 -3.73 -3.36 14.49
N THR A 292 -3.72 -2.03 14.48
CA THR A 292 -3.20 -1.24 15.62
C THR A 292 -4.01 -1.52 16.88
N ASN A 293 -5.34 -1.51 16.80
CA ASN A 293 -6.24 -1.86 17.91
C ASN A 293 -6.03 -3.31 18.36
N TRP A 294 -5.82 -4.23 17.43
CA TRP A 294 -5.54 -5.63 17.73
C TRP A 294 -4.22 -5.78 18.48
N ILE A 295 -3.12 -5.27 17.94
CA ILE A 295 -1.77 -5.36 18.52
C ILE A 295 -1.73 -4.89 19.97
N ILE A 296 -2.35 -3.75 20.29
CA ILE A 296 -2.31 -3.22 21.67
C ILE A 296 -3.04 -4.10 22.68
N THR A 297 -3.95 -4.96 22.21
CA THR A 297 -4.62 -5.96 23.06
C THR A 297 -3.84 -7.25 23.19
N GLN A 298 -3.02 -7.60 22.20
CA GLN A 298 -2.26 -8.85 22.17
C GLN A 298 -0.89 -8.74 22.87
N THR A 299 -0.28 -7.54 22.91
CA THR A 299 1.08 -7.39 23.44
C THR A 299 1.36 -6.01 24.04
N PRO A 300 2.11 -5.92 25.17
CA PRO A 300 2.56 -4.66 25.77
C PRO A 300 3.90 -4.15 25.20
N ARG A 301 4.39 -4.76 24.11
CA ARG A 301 5.69 -4.45 23.51
C ARG A 301 5.80 -3.00 23.02
N PHE A 302 4.73 -2.49 22.42
CA PHE A 302 4.67 -1.10 21.94
C PHE A 302 4.37 -0.15 23.09
N LYS A 303 5.08 0.99 23.13
CA LYS A 303 4.95 2.00 24.20
C LYS A 303 4.02 3.16 23.84
N ALA A 304 3.65 3.27 22.56
CA ALA A 304 2.59 4.15 22.10
C ALA A 304 1.93 3.60 20.84
N ALA A 305 0.64 3.85 20.70
CA ALA A 305 -0.13 3.54 19.51
C ALA A 305 -0.90 4.77 19.01
N VAL A 306 -1.03 4.89 17.69
CA VAL A 306 -1.93 5.87 17.04
C VAL A 306 -2.80 5.13 16.02
N SER A 307 -4.07 5.00 16.35
CA SER A 307 -5.08 4.27 15.57
C SER A 307 -5.94 5.27 14.80
N VAL A 308 -5.93 5.19 13.46
CA VAL A 308 -6.58 6.18 12.59
C VAL A 308 -7.75 5.52 11.83
N ALA A 309 -8.92 6.15 11.83
CA ALA A 309 -10.12 5.70 11.11
C ALA A 309 -10.36 4.18 11.25
N SER A 310 -10.29 3.66 12.48
CA SER A 310 -10.04 2.24 12.75
C SER A 310 -11.30 1.44 13.03
N VAL A 311 -11.25 0.14 12.76
CA VAL A 311 -12.30 -0.82 13.14
C VAL A 311 -11.98 -1.42 14.51
N SER A 312 -12.99 -1.56 15.36
CA SER A 312 -12.87 -2.15 16.71
C SER A 312 -13.77 -3.36 16.90
N ASN A 313 -14.89 -3.40 16.19
CA ASN A 313 -15.99 -4.31 16.40
C ASN A 313 -16.62 -4.69 15.06
N LEU A 314 -16.30 -5.88 14.57
CA LEU A 314 -16.75 -6.37 13.27
C LEU A 314 -18.28 -6.51 13.19
N ILE A 315 -18.96 -6.72 14.33
CA ILE A 315 -20.42 -6.81 14.40
C ILE A 315 -21.06 -5.46 14.06
N SER A 316 -20.68 -4.40 14.79
CA SER A 316 -21.24 -3.07 14.54
C SER A 316 -20.70 -2.46 13.25
N PHE A 317 -19.47 -2.79 12.87
CA PHE A 317 -18.85 -2.35 11.61
C PHE A 317 -19.65 -2.82 10.39
N TYR A 318 -20.08 -4.08 10.34
CA TYR A 318 -20.91 -4.57 9.23
C TYR A 318 -22.13 -3.67 9.01
N SER A 319 -22.85 -3.32 10.07
CA SER A 319 -24.13 -2.60 9.97
C SER A 319 -23.98 -1.08 9.81
N THR A 320 -22.78 -0.52 10.05
CA THR A 320 -22.55 0.94 10.07
C THR A 320 -21.59 1.44 8.99
N SER A 321 -20.92 0.54 8.28
CA SER A 321 -19.98 0.86 7.21
C SER A 321 -20.63 0.80 5.81
N LEU A 322 -19.86 1.21 4.80
CA LEU A 322 -20.12 0.90 3.39
C LEU A 322 -19.45 -0.42 2.92
N TYR A 323 -18.93 -1.23 3.85
CA TYR A 323 -18.10 -2.40 3.58
C TYR A 323 -18.76 -3.73 3.95
N GLN A 324 -20.09 -3.85 3.82
CA GLN A 324 -20.81 -5.11 4.09
C GLN A 324 -20.28 -6.26 3.22
N ASP A 325 -20.06 -5.98 1.93
CA ASP A 325 -19.57 -6.98 0.97
C ASP A 325 -18.16 -7.47 1.30
N LEU A 326 -17.31 -6.62 1.88
CA LEU A 326 -15.96 -7.00 2.32
C LEU A 326 -16.06 -7.99 3.48
N ILE A 327 -16.88 -7.70 4.48
CA ILE A 327 -17.09 -8.61 5.62
C ILE A 327 -17.68 -9.95 5.15
N HIS A 328 -18.62 -9.93 4.20
CA HIS A 328 -19.12 -11.16 3.58
C HIS A 328 -18.04 -11.96 2.87
N ALA A 329 -17.17 -11.28 2.11
CA ALA A 329 -16.12 -11.96 1.37
C ALA A 329 -15.04 -12.56 2.30
N GLU A 330 -14.79 -11.91 3.44
CA GLU A 330 -13.71 -12.29 4.37
C GLU A 330 -14.15 -13.30 5.43
N PHE A 331 -15.39 -13.23 5.91
CA PHE A 331 -15.89 -14.09 7.00
C PHE A 331 -17.00 -15.04 6.59
N GLY A 332 -17.57 -14.88 5.39
CA GLY A 332 -18.68 -15.68 4.90
C GLY A 332 -19.99 -15.48 5.68
N GLY A 333 -21.12 -15.72 4.99
CA GLY A 333 -22.45 -15.62 5.58
C GLY A 333 -22.79 -14.22 6.11
N PHE A 334 -23.90 -14.08 6.83
CA PHE A 334 -24.31 -12.80 7.41
C PHE A 334 -23.94 -12.73 8.90
N PRO A 335 -23.80 -11.53 9.50
CA PRO A 335 -23.43 -11.42 10.92
C PRO A 335 -24.36 -12.16 11.89
N TRP A 336 -25.67 -12.17 11.65
CA TRP A 336 -26.63 -12.85 12.52
C TRP A 336 -26.50 -14.37 12.54
N ASP A 337 -25.78 -14.94 11.58
CA ASP A 337 -25.42 -16.35 11.55
C ASP A 337 -24.03 -16.62 12.16
N ASN A 338 -23.18 -15.57 12.28
CA ASN A 338 -21.73 -15.70 12.55
C ASN A 338 -21.20 -14.71 13.62
N TYR A 339 -22.03 -14.22 14.55
CA TYR A 339 -21.62 -13.23 15.54
C TYR A 339 -20.42 -13.66 16.39
N ASP A 340 -20.33 -14.94 16.77
CA ASP A 340 -19.21 -15.44 17.58
C ASP A 340 -17.86 -15.29 16.87
N VAL A 341 -17.81 -15.57 15.56
CA VAL A 341 -16.60 -15.43 14.74
C VAL A 341 -16.23 -13.95 14.58
N LEU A 342 -17.19 -13.10 14.24
CA LEU A 342 -16.96 -11.66 14.11
C LEU A 342 -16.50 -11.04 15.44
N TRP A 343 -17.08 -11.47 16.56
CA TRP A 343 -16.66 -11.01 17.88
C TRP A 343 -15.28 -11.54 18.26
N GLN A 344 -14.98 -12.81 17.96
CA GLN A 344 -13.66 -13.40 18.18
C GLN A 344 -12.55 -12.59 17.54
N TRP A 345 -12.78 -12.02 16.36
CA TRP A 345 -11.82 -11.21 15.61
C TRP A 345 -12.03 -9.70 15.76
N SER A 346 -12.82 -9.27 16.75
CA SER A 346 -12.98 -7.86 17.11
C SER A 346 -11.96 -7.44 18.17
N PRO A 347 -11.08 -6.44 17.92
CA PRO A 347 -10.15 -5.92 18.92
C PRO A 347 -10.84 -5.53 20.24
N LEU A 348 -12.06 -5.00 20.17
CA LEU A 348 -12.83 -4.59 21.34
C LEU A 348 -13.07 -5.74 22.34
N ARG A 349 -13.21 -6.98 21.86
CA ARG A 349 -13.35 -8.18 22.70
C ARG A 349 -12.19 -8.32 23.70
N TYR A 350 -10.99 -7.92 23.27
CA TYR A 350 -9.76 -8.05 24.03
C TYR A 350 -9.32 -6.74 24.68
N ALA A 351 -10.15 -5.70 24.66
CA ALA A 351 -9.82 -4.39 25.22
C ALA A 351 -9.42 -4.47 26.71
N ARG A 352 -9.80 -5.53 27.44
CA ARG A 352 -9.34 -5.80 28.83
C ARG A 352 -7.83 -6.06 28.96
N GLN A 353 -7.15 -6.44 27.89
CA GLN A 353 -5.73 -6.79 27.91
C GLN A 353 -4.83 -5.59 27.59
N ALA A 354 -5.39 -4.55 26.96
CA ALA A 354 -4.64 -3.39 26.50
C ALA A 354 -3.97 -2.62 27.64
N GLN A 355 -2.73 -2.22 27.43
CA GLN A 355 -1.93 -1.41 28.37
C GLN A 355 -1.24 -0.23 27.67
N THR A 356 -1.09 -0.31 26.35
CA THR A 356 -0.37 0.68 25.54
C THR A 356 -1.14 2.00 25.48
N PRO A 357 -0.51 3.14 25.82
CA PRO A 357 -1.07 4.45 25.59
C PRO A 357 -1.49 4.63 24.12
N THR A 358 -2.75 4.95 23.87
CA THR A 358 -3.32 4.96 22.52
C THR A 358 -4.04 6.27 22.20
N MET A 359 -3.65 6.93 21.12
CA MET A 359 -4.41 8.02 20.51
C MET A 359 -5.28 7.47 19.38
N PHE A 360 -6.54 7.89 19.34
CA PHE A 360 -7.47 7.63 18.25
C PHE A 360 -7.67 8.91 17.43
N ILE A 361 -7.64 8.80 16.10
CA ILE A 361 -7.91 9.91 15.18
C ILE A 361 -9.01 9.47 14.21
N HIS A 362 -10.10 10.24 14.11
CA HIS A 362 -11.23 9.88 13.25
C HIS A 362 -11.93 11.10 12.66
N GLY A 363 -12.38 11.01 11.40
CA GLY A 363 -13.28 11.98 10.79
C GLY A 363 -14.73 11.78 11.25
N GLU A 364 -15.44 12.87 11.53
CA GLU A 364 -16.83 12.76 12.04
C GLU A 364 -17.85 12.33 10.99
N SER A 365 -17.52 12.44 9.71
CA SER A 365 -18.38 12.07 8.58
C SER A 365 -17.86 10.83 7.84
N ASP A 366 -17.14 9.96 8.55
CA ASP A 366 -16.63 8.71 8.01
C ASP A 366 -17.78 7.69 7.85
N ASN A 367 -18.17 7.44 6.61
CA ASN A 367 -19.17 6.43 6.26
C ASN A 367 -18.53 5.07 5.90
N ASP A 368 -17.22 5.06 5.66
CA ASP A 368 -16.47 3.85 5.32
C ASP A 368 -16.23 3.06 6.61
N VAL A 369 -15.68 3.72 7.63
CA VAL A 369 -15.57 3.18 9.00
C VAL A 369 -16.23 4.16 9.97
N HIS A 370 -17.45 3.85 10.41
CA HIS A 370 -18.20 4.75 11.28
C HIS A 370 -17.42 5.12 12.56
N ILE A 371 -17.48 6.38 12.98
CA ILE A 371 -16.70 6.92 14.12
C ILE A 371 -16.93 6.17 15.44
N THR A 372 -18.09 5.52 15.58
CA THR A 372 -18.41 4.67 16.74
C THR A 372 -17.37 3.61 17.01
N GLN A 373 -16.65 3.13 15.97
CA GLN A 373 -15.56 2.18 16.15
C GLN A 373 -14.41 2.76 17.01
N ALA A 374 -13.99 3.99 16.75
CA ALA A 374 -12.99 4.66 17.59
C ALA A 374 -13.55 5.00 18.98
N GLU A 375 -14.82 5.41 19.07
CA GLU A 375 -15.48 5.73 20.34
C GLU A 375 -15.58 4.51 21.28
N GLU A 376 -15.98 3.36 20.75
CA GLU A 376 -16.08 2.10 21.50
C GLU A 376 -14.72 1.72 22.13
N MET A 377 -13.65 1.73 21.34
CA MET A 377 -12.32 1.38 21.81
C MET A 377 -11.74 2.43 22.76
N TYR A 378 -11.91 3.73 22.46
CA TYR A 378 -11.52 4.83 23.33
C TYR A 378 -12.18 4.70 24.71
N MET A 379 -13.50 4.48 24.75
CA MET A 379 -14.22 4.36 26.00
C MET A 379 -13.79 3.13 26.80
N ALA A 380 -13.56 1.99 26.15
CA ALA A 380 -13.05 0.79 26.81
C ALA A 380 -11.68 1.03 27.47
N LEU A 381 -10.73 1.65 26.75
CA LEU A 381 -9.40 1.96 27.27
C LEU A 381 -9.46 3.00 28.39
N LYS A 382 -10.24 4.07 28.19
CA LYS A 382 -10.37 5.16 29.16
C LYS A 382 -10.94 4.67 30.48
N ARG A 383 -11.97 3.82 30.45
CA ARG A 383 -12.59 3.23 31.66
C ARG A 383 -11.68 2.27 32.39
N ARG A 384 -10.67 1.72 31.71
CA ARG A 384 -9.64 0.87 32.31
C ARG A 384 -8.43 1.64 32.84
N GLY A 385 -8.42 2.96 32.71
CA GLY A 385 -7.30 3.80 33.14
C GLY A 385 -6.09 3.71 32.21
N VAL A 386 -6.24 3.17 31.00
CA VAL A 386 -5.20 3.27 29.97
C VAL A 386 -5.16 4.72 29.49
N GLU A 387 -3.95 5.27 29.36
CA GLU A 387 -3.80 6.63 28.85
C GLU A 387 -4.25 6.71 27.39
N THR A 388 -5.30 7.50 27.12
CA THR A 388 -5.91 7.58 25.80
C THR A 388 -6.55 8.94 25.52
N VAL A 389 -6.53 9.32 24.25
CA VAL A 389 -7.15 10.52 23.69
C VAL A 389 -7.90 10.14 22.41
N LEU A 390 -9.08 10.72 22.18
CA LEU A 390 -9.80 10.67 20.92
C LEU A 390 -9.79 12.06 20.28
N VAL A 391 -9.20 12.16 19.10
CA VAL A 391 -9.16 13.38 18.28
C VAL A 391 -10.17 13.21 17.15
N ARG A 392 -11.19 14.06 17.15
CA ARG A 392 -12.25 14.08 16.15
C ARG A 392 -12.01 15.23 15.19
N TYR A 393 -12.12 14.98 13.89
CA TYR A 393 -12.02 16.00 12.86
C TYR A 393 -13.40 16.24 12.23
N PRO A 394 -14.07 17.35 12.58
CA PRO A 394 -15.29 17.76 11.91
C PRO A 394 -15.05 18.00 10.42
N ARG A 395 -16.04 17.72 9.58
CA ARG A 395 -16.00 17.86 8.11
C ARG A 395 -15.08 16.89 7.38
N GLU A 396 -14.46 15.96 8.09
CA GLU A 396 -13.61 14.92 7.50
C GLU A 396 -14.33 13.58 7.46
N GLY A 397 -14.05 12.80 6.41
CA GLY A 397 -14.53 11.43 6.25
C GLY A 397 -13.45 10.40 6.60
N HIS A 398 -13.41 9.29 5.85
CA HIS A 398 -12.46 8.20 6.09
C HIS A 398 -10.98 8.60 6.05
N GLY A 399 -10.64 9.51 5.14
CA GLY A 399 -9.33 10.16 5.09
C GLY A 399 -9.47 11.66 5.28
N LEU A 400 -8.48 12.27 5.93
CA LEU A 400 -8.42 13.72 6.10
C LEU A 400 -8.06 14.40 4.76
N ARG A 401 -8.92 15.30 4.29
CA ARG A 401 -8.76 16.03 3.02
C ARG A 401 -8.31 17.46 3.23
N GLU A 402 -8.76 18.15 4.28
CA GLU A 402 -8.37 19.53 4.53
C GLU A 402 -6.88 19.58 4.91
N PRO A 403 -6.04 20.36 4.20
CA PRO A 403 -4.60 20.39 4.46
C PRO A 403 -4.24 20.74 5.91
N ARG A 404 -5.01 21.63 6.54
CA ARG A 404 -4.79 22.01 7.95
C ARG A 404 -5.07 20.86 8.91
N HIS A 405 -6.13 20.09 8.69
CA HIS A 405 -6.40 18.90 9.50
C HIS A 405 -5.34 17.82 9.33
N ARG A 406 -4.82 17.63 8.11
CA ARG A 406 -3.71 16.70 7.85
C ARG A 406 -2.44 17.08 8.62
N VAL A 407 -2.09 18.37 8.63
CA VAL A 407 -0.95 18.88 9.40
C VAL A 407 -1.19 18.70 10.90
N ASP A 408 -2.35 19.12 11.40
CA ASP A 408 -2.71 19.01 12.82
C ASP A 408 -2.68 17.56 13.33
N ALA A 409 -3.21 16.62 12.54
CA ALA A 409 -3.19 15.19 12.86
C ALA A 409 -1.77 14.64 12.90
N LEU A 410 -0.92 15.04 11.96
CA LEU A 410 0.48 14.64 11.92
C LEU A 410 1.25 15.19 13.13
N GLU A 411 1.07 16.46 13.46
CA GLU A 411 1.70 17.09 14.63
C GLU A 411 1.27 16.43 15.94
N LYS A 412 -0.03 16.14 16.11
CA LYS A 412 -0.55 15.41 17.28
C LYS A 412 0.01 13.99 17.37
N THR A 413 0.10 13.30 16.23
CA THR A 413 0.71 11.97 16.13
C THR A 413 2.17 12.00 16.56
N LEU A 414 2.95 12.96 16.04
CA LEU A 414 4.35 13.15 16.44
C LEU A 414 4.48 13.48 17.92
N SER A 415 3.65 14.39 18.44
CA SER A 415 3.66 14.75 19.86
C SER A 415 3.32 13.56 20.76
N TRP A 416 2.41 12.68 20.34
CA TRP A 416 2.08 11.46 21.06
C TRP A 416 3.28 10.51 21.10
N PHE A 417 3.88 10.22 19.95
CA PHE A 417 5.07 9.38 19.89
C PHE A 417 6.26 10.00 20.63
N ASP A 418 6.46 11.32 20.56
CA ASP A 418 7.54 12.00 21.29
C ASP A 418 7.37 11.79 22.79
N ARG A 419 6.15 11.93 23.31
CA ARG A 419 5.87 11.81 24.74
C ARG A 419 6.21 10.43 25.31
N PHE A 420 6.02 9.36 24.55
CA PHE A 420 6.18 7.99 25.06
C PHE A 420 7.45 7.29 24.57
N LEU A 421 8.09 7.79 23.52
CA LEU A 421 9.24 7.15 22.88
C LEU A 421 10.53 7.99 22.96
N LYS A 422 10.53 9.15 23.61
CA LYS A 422 11.73 10.01 23.73
C LYS A 422 12.02 10.49 25.13
#